data_AF-A0A3M6V9L8-F1
#
_entry.id   AF-A0A3M6V9L8-F1
#
_cell.length_a   1.000
_cell.length_b   1.000
_cell.length_c   1.000
_cell.angle_alpha   90.00
_cell.angle_beta   90.00
_cell.angle_gamma   90.00
#
_symmetry.space_group_name_H-M   'P 1'
#
loop_
_entity.id
_entity.type
_entity.pdbx_description
1 polymer ?
#
loop_
_entity_poly.entity_id
_entity_poly.type
_entity_poly.pdbx_seq_one_letter_code
_entity_poly.pdbx_strand_id
1 'polypeptide(L)'
;MSRLQLTNDFLLLLLLQFSTSSAANTSESYSFVQSRVEYRNEIALLRKEFIKEEKSRREKLARDAEAQRQKILKAKAARLEIKRQQQVIRAKEVAREKTIHNEKVRKHFEEKVVVRQERNAEVERRREALVALLRQQSAKWTTKDNYTKKLKEEVFIYSPQQLSTRGSFDPSNTSGSAVSWLEKLQRMKPAGVHDTSDEAAASAVASAADEEATASVSNNINEDVVDHCKSIKKDE
;
A
#
# COMPACT_ATOMS: atom_id res chain seq x y z
N MET A 1 -26.26 69.57 37.65
CA MET A 1 -25.17 69.65 38.65
C MET A 1 -25.74 69.69 40.07
N SER A 2 -26.43 68.63 40.55
CA SER A 2 -27.08 68.69 41.89
C SER A 2 -27.24 67.35 42.62
N ARG A 3 -26.59 66.26 42.18
CA ARG A 3 -26.69 64.93 42.84
C ARG A 3 -25.46 64.49 43.64
N LEU A 4 -24.37 65.26 43.59
CA LEU A 4 -23.11 64.93 44.29
C LEU A 4 -22.89 65.71 45.60
N GLN A 5 -23.78 66.65 45.96
CA GLN A 5 -23.66 67.40 47.22
C GLN A 5 -24.43 66.74 48.38
N LEU A 6 -25.60 66.13 48.12
CA LEU A 6 -26.42 65.52 49.20
C LEU A 6 -25.78 64.31 49.89
N THR A 7 -24.86 63.59 49.23
CA THR A 7 -24.23 62.40 49.82
C THR A 7 -23.07 62.72 50.77
N ASN A 8 -22.49 63.92 50.65
CA ASN A 8 -21.39 64.35 51.52
C ASN A 8 -21.91 64.88 52.85
N ASP A 9 -23.06 65.55 52.87
CA ASP A 9 -23.66 66.07 54.11
C ASP A 9 -24.20 64.94 55.01
N PHE A 10 -24.66 63.84 54.42
CA PHE A 10 -25.14 62.66 55.16
C PHE A 10 -23.98 61.88 55.83
N LEU A 11 -22.80 61.86 55.23
CA LEU A 11 -21.59 61.28 55.82
C LEU A 11 -20.99 62.18 56.91
N LEU A 12 -21.14 63.49 56.79
CA LEU A 12 -20.73 64.46 57.82
C LEU A 12 -21.62 64.39 59.07
N LEU A 13 -22.91 64.12 58.91
CA LEU A 13 -23.84 63.97 60.04
C LEU A 13 -23.63 62.66 60.82
N LEU A 14 -23.22 61.58 60.13
CA LEU A 14 -22.90 60.29 60.78
C LEU A 14 -21.57 60.35 61.57
N LEU A 15 -20.66 61.24 61.19
CA LEU A 15 -19.38 61.46 61.87
C LEU A 15 -19.50 62.33 63.13
N LEU A 16 -20.59 63.09 63.28
CA LEU A 16 -20.81 63.98 64.44
C LEU A 16 -21.61 63.34 65.59
N GLN A 17 -22.23 62.17 65.38
CA GLN A 17 -23.09 61.50 66.37
C GLN A 17 -22.37 60.46 67.25
N PHE A 18 -21.05 60.27 67.12
CA PHE A 18 -20.29 59.28 67.92
C PHE A 18 -19.52 59.87 69.11
N SER A 19 -19.77 61.13 69.47
CA SER A 19 -19.05 61.82 70.54
C SER A 19 -19.92 62.14 71.75
N THR A 20 -20.44 61.12 72.43
CA THR A 20 -20.97 61.30 73.78
C THR A 20 -20.61 60.10 74.68
N SER A 21 -19.91 60.42 75.77
CA SER A 21 -19.58 59.60 76.94
C SER A 21 -18.39 58.63 76.85
N SER A 22 -17.18 59.16 77.05
CA SER A 22 -16.07 58.37 77.63
C SER A 22 -15.01 59.30 78.25
N ALA A 23 -15.23 59.72 79.50
CA ALA A 23 -14.22 60.42 80.29
C ALA A 23 -13.67 59.58 81.46
N ALA A 24 -14.15 58.33 81.63
CA ALA A 24 -13.65 57.37 82.62
C ALA A 24 -12.97 56.13 82.01
N ASN A 25 -13.08 55.91 80.68
CA ASN A 25 -12.55 54.71 79.99
C ASN A 25 -11.53 55.04 78.88
N THR A 26 -10.86 56.20 78.96
CA THR A 26 -9.96 56.69 77.89
C THR A 26 -8.68 55.85 77.74
N SER A 27 -8.18 55.26 78.84
CA SER A 27 -7.02 54.35 78.83
C SER A 27 -7.35 53.00 78.18
N GLU A 28 -8.52 52.42 78.49
CA GLU A 28 -9.00 51.16 77.91
C GLU A 28 -9.42 51.30 76.44
N SER A 29 -9.99 52.45 76.08
CA SER A 29 -10.33 52.76 74.68
C SER A 29 -9.07 52.88 73.80
N TYR A 30 -8.00 53.47 74.36
CA TYR A 30 -6.71 53.61 73.66
C TYR A 30 -6.00 52.26 73.48
N SER A 31 -6.03 51.37 74.48
CA SER A 31 -5.45 50.02 74.38
C SER A 31 -6.22 49.11 73.39
N PHE A 32 -7.54 49.26 73.29
CA PHE A 32 -8.34 48.55 72.29
C PHE A 32 -8.05 49.04 70.85
N VAL A 33 -7.87 50.35 70.65
CA VAL A 33 -7.51 50.89 69.33
C VAL A 33 -6.11 50.43 68.91
N GLN A 34 -5.15 50.45 69.84
CA GLN A 34 -3.79 49.96 69.58
C GLN A 34 -3.78 48.47 69.22
N SER A 35 -4.44 47.62 70.02
CA SER A 35 -4.54 46.18 69.71
C SER A 35 -5.26 45.90 68.39
N ARG A 36 -6.27 46.69 68.02
CA ARG A 36 -6.93 46.59 66.72
C ARG A 36 -6.00 46.99 65.56
N VAL A 37 -5.14 47.99 65.73
CA VAL A 37 -4.15 48.39 64.74
C VAL A 37 -3.09 47.31 64.57
N GLU A 38 -2.56 46.78 65.67
CA GLU A 38 -1.59 45.67 65.68
C GLU A 38 -2.17 44.43 64.99
N TYR A 39 -3.38 44.02 65.36
CA TYR A 39 -4.09 42.91 64.72
C TYR A 39 -4.30 43.11 63.21
N ARG A 40 -4.66 44.32 62.77
CA ARG A 40 -4.81 44.62 61.33
C ARG A 40 -3.48 44.56 60.60
N ASN A 41 -2.39 44.99 61.26
CA ASN A 41 -1.04 44.90 60.70
C ASN A 41 -0.59 43.44 60.58
N GLU A 42 -0.82 42.62 61.59
CA GLU A 42 -0.54 41.17 61.57
C GLU A 42 -1.32 40.47 60.45
N ILE A 43 -2.63 40.73 60.32
CA ILE A 43 -3.41 40.18 59.21
C ILE A 43 -2.87 40.65 57.86
N ALA A 44 -2.48 41.91 57.74
CA ALA A 44 -1.93 42.43 56.49
C ALA A 44 -0.60 41.76 56.12
N LEU A 45 0.24 41.43 57.11
CA LEU A 45 1.46 40.64 56.92
C LEU A 45 1.14 39.21 56.49
N LEU A 46 0.23 38.52 57.20
CA LEU A 46 -0.20 37.17 56.86
C LEU A 46 -0.80 37.08 55.45
N ARG A 47 -1.60 38.08 55.03
CA ARG A 47 -2.12 38.15 53.65
C ARG A 47 -1.01 38.31 52.62
N LYS A 48 0.01 39.13 52.91
CA LYS A 48 1.16 39.29 52.01
C LYS A 48 1.96 38.00 51.89
N GLU A 49 2.17 37.28 52.99
CA GLU A 49 2.84 35.98 53.00
C GLU A 49 2.06 34.94 52.22
N PHE A 50 0.75 34.83 52.48
CA PHE A 50 -0.13 33.91 51.75
C PHE A 50 -0.13 34.19 50.24
N ILE A 51 -0.19 35.46 49.82
CA ILE A 51 -0.10 35.83 48.40
C ILE A 51 1.25 35.45 47.79
N LYS A 52 2.36 35.62 48.53
CA LYS A 52 3.70 35.23 48.06
C LYS A 52 3.83 33.71 47.95
N GLU A 53 3.28 32.96 48.88
CA GLU A 53 3.29 31.50 48.88
C GLU A 53 2.47 30.95 47.71
N GLU A 54 1.27 31.47 47.49
CA GLU A 54 0.43 31.11 46.34
C GLU A 54 1.10 31.45 45.00
N LYS A 55 1.77 32.60 44.89
CA LYS A 55 2.57 32.94 43.71
C LYS A 55 3.72 31.95 43.49
N SER A 56 4.45 31.62 44.55
CA SER A 56 5.56 30.66 44.50
C SER A 56 5.08 29.26 44.12
N ARG A 57 3.92 28.84 44.61
CA ARG A 57 3.28 27.57 44.25
C ARG A 57 2.90 27.53 42.77
N ARG A 58 2.28 28.60 42.25
CA ARG A 58 1.92 28.71 40.84
C ARG A 58 3.15 28.72 39.94
N GLU A 59 4.21 29.43 40.32
CA GLU A 59 5.45 29.47 39.56
C GLU A 59 6.14 28.10 39.49
N LYS A 60 6.17 27.35 40.61
CA LYS A 60 6.67 25.96 40.61
C LYS A 60 5.89 25.09 39.62
N LEU A 61 4.55 25.14 39.67
CA LEU A 61 3.70 24.39 38.75
C LEU A 61 3.93 24.79 37.28
N ALA A 62 4.14 26.08 37.01
CA ALA A 62 4.46 26.57 35.67
C ALA A 62 5.82 26.04 35.18
N ARG A 63 6.86 26.10 36.02
CA ARG A 63 8.19 25.56 35.68
C ARG A 63 8.15 24.04 35.45
N ASP A 64 7.42 23.30 36.27
CA ASP A 64 7.26 21.85 36.11
C ASP A 64 6.53 21.51 34.79
N ALA A 65 5.48 22.26 34.45
CA ALA A 65 4.76 22.09 33.19
C ALA A 65 5.65 22.41 31.97
N GLU A 66 6.46 23.48 32.04
CA GLU A 66 7.43 23.81 31.00
C GLU A 66 8.51 22.74 30.85
N ALA A 67 9.07 22.25 31.96
CA ALA A 67 10.05 21.18 31.96
C ALA A 67 9.48 19.89 31.32
N GLN A 68 8.23 19.54 31.62
CA GLN A 68 7.53 18.42 30.99
C GLN A 68 7.34 18.65 29.48
N ARG A 69 6.91 19.84 29.06
CA ARG A 69 6.77 20.19 27.63
C ARG A 69 8.11 20.04 26.90
N GLN A 70 9.20 20.53 27.48
CA GLN A 70 10.53 20.40 26.90
C GLN A 70 10.98 18.93 26.82
N LYS A 71 10.71 18.12 27.84
CA LYS A 71 11.01 16.68 27.82
C LYS A 71 10.26 15.97 26.69
N ILE A 72 8.97 16.28 26.51
CA ILE A 72 8.16 15.73 25.42
C ILE A 72 8.69 16.19 24.06
N LEU A 73 9.06 17.46 23.91
CA LEU A 73 9.59 17.99 22.65
C LEU A 73 10.93 17.33 22.28
N LYS A 74 11.84 17.16 23.24
CA LYS A 74 13.10 16.44 23.03
C LYS A 74 12.87 14.98 22.65
N ALA A 75 11.93 14.28 23.30
CA ALA A 75 11.58 12.91 22.95
C ALA A 75 10.96 12.80 21.54
N LYS A 76 10.09 13.76 21.16
CA LYS A 76 9.54 13.84 19.80
C LYS A 76 10.63 14.09 18.77
N ALA A 77 11.55 15.01 19.04
CA ALA A 77 12.69 15.29 18.16
C ALA A 77 13.56 14.05 17.96
N ALA A 78 13.91 13.33 19.04
CA ALA A 78 14.68 12.09 18.97
C ALA A 78 13.94 11.01 18.15
N ARG A 79 12.63 10.85 18.33
CA ARG A 79 11.82 9.91 17.54
C ARG A 79 11.81 10.26 16.06
N LEU A 80 11.68 11.55 15.72
CA LEU A 80 11.70 12.00 14.32
C LEU A 80 13.08 11.77 13.70
N GLU A 81 14.15 11.97 14.45
CA GLU A 81 15.50 11.72 13.97
C GLU A 81 15.74 10.23 13.69
N ILE A 82 15.31 9.34 14.59
CA ILE A 82 15.36 7.88 14.33
C ILE A 82 14.57 7.52 13.08
N LYS A 83 13.38 8.11 12.87
CA LYS A 83 12.59 7.89 11.65
C LYS A 83 13.33 8.35 10.39
N ARG A 84 14.00 9.50 10.42
CA ARG A 84 14.81 9.99 9.30
C ARG A 84 15.96 9.03 9.00
N GLN A 85 16.67 8.57 10.02
CA GLN A 85 17.75 7.59 9.87
C GLN A 85 17.24 6.28 9.26
N GLN A 86 16.09 5.78 9.72
CA GLN A 86 15.44 4.60 9.13
C GLN A 86 15.07 4.81 7.67
N GLN A 87 14.52 5.97 7.32
CA GLN A 87 14.20 6.29 5.92
C GLN A 87 15.46 6.31 5.04
N VAL A 88 16.56 6.88 5.53
CA VAL A 88 17.85 6.88 4.83
C VAL A 88 18.39 5.45 4.65
N ILE A 89 18.27 4.60 5.67
CA ILE A 89 18.67 3.19 5.57
C ILE A 89 17.83 2.46 4.52
N ARG A 90 16.50 2.57 4.59
CA ARG A 90 15.59 1.95 3.60
C ARG A 90 15.86 2.45 2.19
N ALA A 91 16.12 3.74 1.99
CA ALA A 91 16.45 4.28 0.68
C ALA A 91 17.75 3.66 0.12
N LYS A 92 18.76 3.45 0.97
CA LYS A 92 20.00 2.75 0.58
C LYS A 92 19.76 1.28 0.25
N GLU A 93 18.90 0.60 0.99
CA GLU A 93 18.51 -0.79 0.73
C GLU A 93 17.77 -0.91 -0.60
N VAL A 94 16.74 -0.08 -0.83
CA VAL A 94 15.99 -0.03 -2.10
C VAL A 94 16.90 0.27 -3.29
N ALA A 95 17.89 1.16 -3.13
CA ALA A 95 18.87 1.43 -4.17
C ALA A 95 19.71 0.18 -4.53
N ARG A 96 20.14 -0.60 -3.52
CA ARG A 96 20.87 -1.87 -3.72
C ARG A 96 19.99 -2.95 -4.36
N GLU A 97 18.74 -3.05 -3.94
CA GLU A 97 17.79 -3.99 -4.55
C GLU A 97 17.54 -3.64 -6.02
N LYS A 98 17.40 -2.35 -6.32
CA LYS A 98 17.24 -1.86 -7.70
C LYS A 98 18.45 -2.19 -8.56
N THR A 99 19.68 -2.06 -8.05
CA THR A 99 20.88 -2.45 -8.81
C THR A 99 20.90 -3.95 -9.08
N ILE A 100 20.60 -4.79 -8.09
CA ILE A 100 20.53 -6.24 -8.24
C ILE A 100 19.43 -6.64 -9.24
N HIS A 101 18.26 -5.99 -9.17
CA HIS A 101 17.15 -6.25 -10.09
C HIS A 101 17.53 -5.88 -11.52
N ASN A 102 18.14 -4.72 -11.73
CA ASN A 102 18.61 -4.29 -13.05
C ASN A 102 19.65 -5.27 -13.62
N GLU A 103 20.55 -5.80 -12.80
CA GLU A 103 21.50 -6.84 -13.22
C GLU A 103 20.80 -8.15 -13.63
N LYS A 104 19.80 -8.58 -12.87
CA LYS A 104 18.98 -9.76 -13.23
C LYS A 104 18.26 -9.56 -14.55
N VAL A 105 17.66 -8.39 -14.74
CA VAL A 105 16.98 -8.02 -15.99
C VAL A 105 17.97 -8.03 -17.15
N ARG A 106 19.17 -7.46 -16.97
CA ARG A 106 20.22 -7.46 -17.98
C ARG A 106 20.62 -8.88 -18.37
N LYS A 107 20.91 -9.75 -17.40
CA LYS A 107 21.24 -11.16 -17.64
C LYS A 107 20.13 -11.89 -18.39
N HIS A 108 18.89 -11.72 -17.97
CA HIS A 108 17.74 -12.32 -18.66
C HIS A 108 17.64 -11.84 -20.12
N PHE A 109 17.86 -10.55 -20.38
CA PHE A 109 17.88 -10.06 -21.76
C PHE A 109 19.03 -10.66 -22.58
N GLU A 110 20.24 -10.72 -22.02
CA GLU A 110 21.40 -11.35 -22.66
C GLU A 110 21.11 -12.82 -23.02
N GLU A 111 20.57 -13.60 -22.09
CA GLU A 111 20.16 -14.99 -22.31
C GLU A 111 19.11 -15.11 -23.43
N LYS A 112 18.09 -14.26 -23.42
CA LYS A 112 17.03 -14.31 -24.45
C LYS A 112 17.54 -13.90 -25.82
N VAL A 113 18.54 -13.02 -25.90
CA VAL A 113 19.17 -12.65 -27.18
C VAL A 113 19.89 -13.85 -27.76
N VAL A 114 20.66 -14.59 -26.95
CA VAL A 114 21.35 -15.83 -27.40
C VAL A 114 20.34 -16.86 -27.93
N VAL A 115 19.28 -17.15 -27.15
CA VAL A 115 18.24 -18.11 -27.58
C VAL A 115 17.56 -17.68 -28.89
N ARG A 116 17.34 -16.37 -29.10
CA ARG A 116 16.77 -15.87 -30.36
C ARG A 116 17.74 -16.02 -31.53
N GLN A 117 19.02 -15.76 -31.32
CA GLN A 117 20.05 -15.95 -32.35
C GLN A 117 20.17 -17.43 -32.74
N GLU A 118 20.23 -18.34 -31.78
CA GLU A 118 20.25 -19.79 -32.03
C GLU A 118 19.02 -20.25 -32.79
N ARG A 119 17.82 -19.81 -32.37
CA ARG A 119 16.58 -20.13 -33.07
C ARG A 119 16.56 -19.59 -34.51
N ASN A 120 17.06 -18.37 -34.73
CA ASN A 120 17.11 -17.78 -36.07
C ASN A 120 18.09 -18.53 -36.97
N ALA A 121 19.28 -18.88 -36.46
CA ALA A 121 20.25 -19.68 -37.18
C ALA A 121 19.69 -21.05 -37.59
N GLU A 122 18.96 -21.72 -36.70
CA GLU A 122 18.29 -22.99 -37.02
C GLU A 122 17.20 -22.83 -38.09
N VAL A 123 16.39 -21.75 -38.02
CA VAL A 123 15.39 -21.45 -39.04
C VAL A 123 16.04 -21.19 -40.40
N GLU A 124 17.14 -20.45 -40.43
CA GLU A 124 17.91 -20.19 -41.66
C GLU A 124 18.48 -21.49 -42.23
N ARG A 125 19.09 -22.33 -41.39
CA ARG A 125 19.55 -23.68 -41.79
C ARG A 125 18.46 -24.53 -42.41
N ARG A 126 17.25 -24.53 -41.84
CA ARG A 126 16.09 -25.26 -42.38
C ARG A 126 15.63 -24.68 -43.71
N ARG A 127 15.58 -23.35 -43.82
CA ARG A 127 15.21 -22.66 -45.05
C ARG A 127 16.21 -22.96 -46.17
N GLU A 128 17.51 -22.89 -45.88
CA GLU A 128 18.56 -23.22 -46.84
C GLU A 128 18.48 -24.67 -47.32
N ALA A 129 18.26 -25.61 -46.40
CA ALA A 129 18.08 -27.02 -46.74
C ALA A 129 16.85 -27.24 -47.66
N LEU A 130 15.74 -26.57 -47.34
CA LEU A 130 14.52 -26.63 -48.16
C LEU A 130 14.75 -26.00 -49.54
N VAL A 131 15.40 -24.84 -49.61
CA VAL A 131 15.73 -24.17 -50.88
C VAL A 131 16.68 -25.04 -51.72
N ALA A 132 17.66 -25.69 -51.10
CA ALA A 132 18.54 -26.64 -51.79
C ALA A 132 17.78 -27.83 -52.36
N LEU A 133 16.85 -28.41 -51.58
CA LEU A 133 15.97 -29.49 -52.04
C LEU A 133 15.08 -29.04 -53.21
N LEU A 134 14.46 -27.87 -53.10
CA LEU A 134 13.64 -27.30 -54.18
C LEU A 134 14.46 -27.04 -55.43
N ARG A 135 15.71 -26.56 -55.32
CA ARG A 135 16.61 -26.39 -56.47
C ARG A 135 16.96 -27.72 -57.14
N GLN A 136 17.16 -28.78 -56.36
CA GLN A 136 17.37 -30.12 -56.92
C GLN A 136 16.11 -30.65 -57.63
N GLN A 137 14.92 -30.38 -57.08
CA GLN A 137 13.66 -30.75 -57.71
C GLN A 137 13.37 -29.93 -58.98
N SER A 138 13.67 -28.62 -58.98
CA SER A 138 13.44 -27.76 -60.13
C SER A 138 14.30 -28.15 -61.34
N ALA A 139 15.48 -28.71 -61.11
CA ALA A 139 16.31 -29.27 -62.18
C ALA A 139 15.63 -30.45 -62.91
N LYS A 140 14.66 -31.11 -62.28
CA LYS A 140 13.88 -32.22 -62.86
C LYS A 140 12.57 -31.76 -63.50
N TRP A 141 12.22 -30.47 -63.39
CA TRP A 141 10.98 -29.94 -63.96
C TRP A 141 11.04 -29.85 -65.48
N THR A 142 9.87 -30.01 -66.11
CA THR A 142 9.69 -29.91 -67.55
C THR A 142 9.76 -28.46 -68.00
N THR A 143 10.82 -28.13 -68.74
CA THR A 143 11.00 -26.82 -69.42
C THR A 143 10.55 -26.91 -70.87
N LYS A 144 10.29 -25.76 -71.52
CA LYS A 144 9.90 -25.69 -72.95
C LYS A 144 10.87 -26.48 -73.85
N ASP A 145 12.15 -26.45 -73.53
CA ASP A 145 13.21 -27.13 -74.30
C ASP A 145 13.23 -28.66 -74.11
N ASN A 146 12.73 -29.17 -72.97
CA ASN A 146 12.66 -30.60 -72.65
C ASN A 146 11.25 -31.21 -72.84
N TYR A 147 10.28 -30.39 -73.23
CA TYR A 147 8.86 -30.75 -73.32
C TYR A 147 8.60 -31.90 -74.30
N THR A 148 9.20 -31.84 -75.50
CA THR A 148 9.03 -32.85 -76.55
C THR A 148 9.69 -34.19 -76.23
N LYS A 149 10.71 -34.22 -75.38
CA LYS A 149 11.39 -35.45 -74.94
C LYS A 149 10.64 -36.15 -73.81
N LYS A 150 9.96 -35.39 -72.93
CA LYS A 150 9.23 -35.92 -71.77
C LYS A 150 7.82 -36.42 -72.10
N LEU A 151 7.24 -36.01 -73.23
CA LEU A 151 5.91 -36.43 -73.71
C LEU A 151 5.93 -37.64 -74.67
N LYS A 152 7.08 -38.30 -74.88
CA LYS A 152 7.14 -39.52 -75.69
C LYS A 152 6.47 -40.70 -74.95
N GLU A 153 5.87 -41.62 -75.71
CA GLU A 153 5.05 -42.75 -75.23
C GLU A 153 5.68 -43.57 -74.08
N GLU A 154 7.00 -43.69 -74.02
CA GLU A 154 7.75 -44.44 -72.99
C GLU A 154 7.58 -43.90 -71.55
N VAL A 155 7.11 -42.66 -71.38
CA VAL A 155 6.76 -42.11 -70.04
C VAL A 155 5.31 -42.41 -69.65
N PHE A 156 4.44 -42.66 -70.64
CA PHE A 156 3.03 -43.04 -70.42
C PHE A 156 2.86 -44.55 -70.21
N ILE A 157 3.80 -45.37 -70.69
CA ILE A 157 3.82 -46.81 -70.39
C ILE A 157 4.51 -47.03 -69.05
N TYR A 158 3.72 -46.89 -67.97
CA TYR A 158 3.95 -47.40 -66.62
C TYR A 158 5.41 -47.53 -66.18
N SER A 159 6.00 -46.43 -65.68
CA SER A 159 7.20 -46.52 -64.86
C SER A 159 6.91 -47.36 -63.60
N PRO A 160 7.62 -48.48 -63.35
CA PRO A 160 7.39 -49.35 -62.18
C PRO A 160 7.50 -48.61 -60.82
N GLN A 161 8.16 -47.45 -60.80
CA GLN A 161 8.36 -46.62 -59.62
C GLN A 161 7.09 -45.86 -59.19
N GLN A 162 6.15 -45.60 -60.10
CA GLN A 162 4.86 -44.98 -59.76
C GLN A 162 3.87 -45.97 -59.14
N LEU A 163 4.05 -47.28 -59.36
CA LEU A 163 3.22 -48.33 -58.76
C LEU A 163 3.70 -48.73 -57.36
N SER A 164 5.01 -48.66 -57.10
CA SER A 164 5.59 -49.06 -55.80
C SER A 164 5.31 -48.04 -54.69
N THR A 165 5.21 -46.75 -55.01
CA THR A 165 4.94 -45.69 -54.01
C THR A 165 3.47 -45.63 -53.56
N ARG A 166 2.53 -46.22 -54.32
CA ARG A 166 1.12 -46.33 -53.92
C ARG A 166 0.88 -47.40 -52.84
N GLY A 167 1.80 -48.35 -52.67
CA GLY A 167 1.75 -49.38 -51.62
C GLY A 167 2.39 -48.98 -50.29
N SER A 168 3.06 -47.82 -50.22
CA SER A 168 3.80 -47.36 -49.03
C SER A 168 3.07 -46.26 -48.24
N PHE A 169 1.80 -45.98 -48.54
CA PHE A 169 0.99 -45.12 -47.69
C PHE A 169 0.54 -45.92 -46.47
N ASP A 170 1.42 -46.01 -45.47
CA ASP A 170 1.09 -46.52 -44.15
C ASP A 170 0.52 -45.38 -43.29
N PRO A 171 -0.79 -45.39 -42.95
CA PRO A 171 -1.39 -44.39 -42.09
C PRO A 171 -0.79 -44.39 -40.67
N SER A 172 -0.03 -45.41 -40.27
CA SER A 172 0.69 -45.45 -38.99
C SER A 172 1.87 -44.48 -38.92
N ASN A 173 2.44 -44.10 -40.06
CA ASN A 173 3.64 -43.26 -40.15
C ASN A 173 3.32 -41.75 -40.27
N THR A 174 2.03 -41.38 -40.36
CA THR A 174 1.56 -39.98 -40.22
C THR A 174 1.42 -39.65 -38.74
N SER A 175 2.55 -39.61 -38.05
CA SER A 175 2.61 -39.23 -36.65
C SER A 175 2.38 -37.73 -36.50
N GLY A 176 1.24 -37.34 -35.91
CA GLY A 176 1.21 -36.13 -35.08
C GLY A 176 0.03 -35.16 -35.17
N SER A 177 -0.98 -35.32 -36.06
CA SER A 177 -2.09 -34.34 -36.11
C SER A 177 -3.48 -34.94 -36.36
N ALA A 178 -3.66 -35.73 -37.42
CA ALA A 178 -4.98 -36.25 -37.78
C ALA A 178 -5.50 -37.34 -36.81
N VAL A 179 -4.62 -38.23 -36.33
CA VAL A 179 -4.97 -39.28 -35.36
C VAL A 179 -5.26 -38.69 -33.98
N SER A 180 -4.54 -37.64 -33.58
CA SER A 180 -4.73 -36.95 -32.30
C SER A 180 -6.12 -36.30 -32.19
N TRP A 181 -6.65 -35.75 -33.29
CA TRP A 181 -7.99 -35.19 -33.31
C TRP A 181 -9.10 -36.25 -33.27
N LEU A 182 -8.92 -37.38 -33.98
CA LEU A 182 -9.86 -38.50 -33.92
C LEU A 182 -9.88 -39.16 -32.54
N GLU A 183 -8.71 -39.37 -31.95
CA GLU A 183 -8.58 -39.90 -30.59
C GLU A 183 -9.20 -38.94 -29.56
N LYS A 184 -9.05 -37.63 -29.77
CA LYS A 184 -9.72 -36.61 -28.95
C LYS A 184 -11.25 -36.63 -29.11
N LEU A 185 -11.76 -36.79 -30.34
CA LEU A 185 -13.21 -36.94 -30.58
C LEU A 185 -13.77 -38.22 -29.99
N GLN A 186 -13.02 -39.33 -30.03
CA GLN A 186 -13.42 -40.60 -29.42
C GLN A 186 -13.46 -40.51 -27.88
N ARG A 187 -12.56 -39.72 -27.27
CA ARG A 187 -12.56 -39.46 -25.83
C ARG A 187 -13.62 -38.44 -25.40
N MET A 188 -14.09 -37.58 -26.31
CA MET A 188 -15.19 -36.67 -26.02
C MET A 188 -16.51 -37.42 -26.13
N LYS A 189 -17.13 -37.72 -24.98
CA LYS A 189 -18.51 -38.19 -24.98
C LYS A 189 -19.44 -37.12 -25.58
N PRO A 190 -20.42 -37.51 -26.42
CA PRO A 190 -21.43 -36.57 -26.91
C PRO A 190 -22.22 -36.00 -25.73
N ALA A 191 -22.42 -34.67 -25.73
CA ALA A 191 -23.17 -33.99 -24.69
C ALA A 191 -24.59 -34.58 -24.62
N GLY A 192 -24.93 -35.22 -23.49
CA GLY A 192 -26.25 -35.81 -23.24
C GLY A 192 -26.26 -37.29 -22.83
N VAL A 193 -25.13 -38.00 -22.84
CA VAL A 193 -25.05 -39.39 -22.33
C VAL A 193 -24.38 -39.40 -20.96
N HIS A 194 -25.19 -39.19 -19.91
CA HIS A 194 -24.81 -39.51 -18.54
C HIS A 194 -25.12 -40.99 -18.28
N ASP A 195 -24.08 -41.80 -18.10
CA ASP A 195 -24.25 -43.14 -17.56
C ASP A 195 -24.64 -42.98 -16.09
N THR A 196 -25.79 -43.51 -15.69
CA THR A 196 -26.38 -43.41 -14.35
C THR A 196 -25.58 -44.13 -13.25
N SER A 197 -24.28 -44.36 -13.47
CA SER A 197 -23.38 -45.12 -12.59
C SER A 197 -22.41 -44.23 -11.80
N ASP A 198 -22.11 -43.01 -12.24
CA ASP A 198 -21.11 -42.14 -11.58
C ASP A 198 -21.74 -41.07 -10.65
N GLU A 199 -23.06 -40.85 -10.73
CA GLU A 199 -23.79 -39.94 -9.83
C GLU A 199 -23.77 -40.44 -8.36
N ALA A 200 -23.66 -41.76 -8.14
CA ALA A 200 -23.62 -42.35 -6.81
C ALA A 200 -22.27 -42.14 -6.09
N ALA A 201 -21.17 -41.98 -6.83
CA ALA A 201 -19.85 -41.74 -6.23
C ALA A 201 -19.61 -40.25 -5.95
N ALA A 202 -20.10 -39.35 -6.81
CA ALA A 202 -19.96 -37.91 -6.60
C ALA A 202 -20.84 -37.36 -5.46
N SER A 203 -22.04 -37.93 -5.26
CA SER A 203 -22.92 -37.53 -4.14
C SER A 203 -22.41 -38.00 -2.76
N ALA A 204 -21.57 -39.03 -2.69
CA ALA A 204 -21.00 -39.51 -1.43
C ALA A 204 -19.76 -38.71 -0.99
N VAL A 205 -19.02 -38.11 -1.94
CA VAL A 205 -17.83 -37.28 -1.63
C VAL A 205 -18.23 -35.86 -1.22
N ALA A 206 -19.38 -35.34 -1.70
CA ALA A 206 -19.88 -34.03 -1.31
C ALA A 206 -20.42 -33.97 0.14
N SER A 207 -20.86 -35.08 0.73
CA SER A 207 -21.33 -35.13 2.13
C SER A 207 -20.23 -35.38 3.18
N ALA A 208 -18.97 -35.61 2.76
CA ALA A 208 -17.85 -35.90 3.67
C ALA A 208 -16.86 -34.72 3.83
N ALA A 209 -17.17 -33.55 3.28
CA ALA A 209 -16.27 -32.38 3.28
C ALA A 209 -16.85 -31.14 4.00
N ASP A 210 -17.96 -31.27 4.75
CA ASP A 210 -18.63 -30.15 5.44
C ASP A 210 -18.45 -30.17 6.97
N GLU A 211 -17.36 -30.73 7.46
CA GLU A 211 -16.96 -30.66 8.87
C GLU A 211 -15.43 -30.56 8.91
N GLU A 212 -14.85 -29.38 8.64
CA GLU A 212 -13.60 -28.89 9.24
C GLU A 212 -13.23 -27.47 8.72
N ALA A 213 -12.99 -26.58 9.68
CA ALA A 213 -12.18 -25.36 9.61
C ALA A 213 -12.71 -24.12 8.83
N THR A 214 -13.51 -23.29 9.51
CA THR A 214 -13.49 -21.83 9.29
C THR A 214 -13.10 -21.08 10.57
N ALA A 215 -11.81 -21.11 10.90
CA ALA A 215 -11.21 -20.10 11.78
C ALA A 215 -11.17 -18.76 11.03
N SER A 216 -12.23 -17.97 11.19
CA SER A 216 -12.35 -16.63 10.62
C SER A 216 -11.48 -15.65 11.43
N VAL A 217 -10.29 -15.34 10.90
CA VAL A 217 -9.46 -14.22 11.36
C VAL A 217 -10.13 -12.92 10.94
N SER A 218 -10.64 -12.19 11.93
CA SER A 218 -11.18 -10.84 11.79
C SER A 218 -10.07 -9.84 11.43
N ASN A 219 -9.93 -9.50 10.15
CA ASN A 219 -9.18 -8.31 9.73
C ASN A 219 -10.17 -7.16 9.47
N ASN A 220 -10.38 -6.33 10.48
CA ASN A 220 -11.01 -5.01 10.36
C ASN A 220 -10.04 -4.06 9.64
N ILE A 221 -10.26 -3.82 8.35
CA ILE A 221 -9.70 -2.67 7.64
C ILE A 221 -10.84 -1.66 7.51
N ASN A 222 -10.82 -0.63 8.37
CA ASN A 222 -11.68 0.53 8.20
C ASN A 222 -11.20 1.31 6.98
N GLU A 223 -12.02 1.34 5.94
CA GLU A 223 -11.94 2.32 4.86
C GLU A 223 -12.50 3.65 5.37
N ASP A 224 -11.65 4.66 5.53
CA ASP A 224 -12.08 6.06 5.54
C ASP A 224 -11.86 6.63 4.14
N VAL A 225 -12.95 6.60 3.37
CA VAL A 225 -13.20 7.45 2.22
C VAL A 225 -13.26 8.89 2.73
N VAL A 226 -12.28 9.73 2.36
CA VAL A 226 -12.41 11.19 2.47
C VAL A 226 -12.11 11.84 1.14
N ASP A 227 -13.09 12.63 0.73
CA ASP A 227 -13.29 13.28 -0.54
C ASP A 227 -12.10 14.04 -1.14
N HIS A 228 -11.99 13.92 -2.46
CA HIS A 228 -11.34 14.89 -3.33
C HIS A 228 -11.99 16.28 -3.17
N CYS A 229 -11.21 17.29 -2.74
CA CYS A 229 -11.53 18.67 -3.07
C CYS A 229 -10.32 19.39 -3.68
N LYS A 230 -10.50 19.73 -4.96
CA LYS A 230 -9.59 20.41 -5.88
C LYS A 230 -9.40 21.86 -5.42
N SER A 231 -8.16 22.33 -5.33
CA SER A 231 -7.87 23.77 -5.50
C SER A 231 -6.52 23.96 -6.22
N ILE A 232 -6.61 24.06 -7.54
CA ILE A 232 -5.56 24.62 -8.38
C ILE A 232 -5.72 26.13 -8.29
N LYS A 233 -4.82 26.81 -7.57
CA LYS A 233 -4.61 28.24 -7.76
C LYS A 233 -3.53 28.43 -8.83
N LYS A 234 -3.96 29.03 -9.95
CA LYS A 234 -3.09 29.78 -10.85
C LYS A 234 -2.78 31.07 -10.13
N ASP A 235 -1.51 31.43 -10.04
CA ASP A 235 -1.12 32.81 -9.80
C ASP A 235 -0.29 33.27 -11.01
N GLU A 236 -0.74 34.38 -11.58
CA GLU A 236 -0.07 35.25 -12.54
C GLU A 236 1.18 35.91 -11.93
#